data_AF-A0AAU9WFC4-F1
#
_entry.id   AF-A0AAU9WFC4-F1
#
_cell.length_a   1.000
_cell.length_b   1.000
_cell.length_c   1.000
_cell.angle_alpha   90.00
_cell.angle_beta   90.00
_cell.angle_gamma   90.00
#
_symmetry.space_group_name_H-M   'P 1'
#
loop_
_entity.id
_entity.type
_entity.pdbx_description
1 polymer ?
#
loop_
_entity_poly.entity_id
_entity_poly.type
_entity_poly.pdbx_seq_one_letter_code
_entity_poly.pdbx_strand_id
1 'polypeptide(L)'
;MDTECECQRVATQTTPARRIPTLDVDLRVRRFHRDDTRRIHNLFLEETRCLVWPMFAQAIRSPPAVILHLLFMAVGAMLARSFVIALFGVILTAAAIFVYTYRWFYQYLTSSLKGDLANISQLKEFEIIGRRLPSEKNSSPPLYKMRIFAPDDVVAKSKYWYFVAKLKKIKKSHGEVVSCREIFEKKPLRIKNFGVWLRYDSRSGTHNMYREYRDLTVASAVTSCYRDMAARHRARGSSIQIMKVDVIPASKCRRPHMKQLHNSKIKFPLPHRIIKSHYKSKFVAKRPNTFY
;
A
#
# COMPACT_ATOMS: atom_id res chain seq x y z
N MET A 1 -73.47 8.84 -29.48
CA MET A 1 -73.61 7.37 -29.60
C MET A 1 -72.21 6.80 -29.77
N ASP A 2 -71.30 7.17 -28.89
CA ASP A 2 -71.13 6.63 -27.52
C ASP A 2 -70.46 5.25 -27.66
N THR A 3 -69.12 5.20 -27.63
CA THR A 3 -68.32 4.97 -26.41
C THR A 3 -68.81 3.77 -25.61
N GLU A 4 -68.14 2.63 -25.78
CA GLU A 4 -67.73 1.72 -24.70
C GLU A 4 -67.08 0.45 -25.30
N CYS A 5 -65.79 0.54 -25.69
CA CYS A 5 -64.91 -0.64 -25.67
C CYS A 5 -63.41 -0.25 -25.79
N GLU A 6 -62.92 0.64 -24.92
CA GLU A 6 -61.47 0.90 -24.87
C GLU A 6 -60.90 1.08 -23.45
N CYS A 7 -61.69 0.80 -22.40
CA CYS A 7 -61.18 0.75 -21.02
C CYS A 7 -60.71 -0.64 -20.55
N GLN A 8 -60.92 -1.70 -21.33
CA GLN A 8 -60.46 -3.06 -20.96
C GLN A 8 -59.14 -3.49 -21.61
N ARG A 9 -58.54 -2.71 -22.52
CA ARG A 9 -57.20 -3.00 -23.07
C ARG A 9 -56.04 -2.34 -22.32
N VAL A 10 -56.33 -1.45 -21.37
CA VAL A 10 -55.29 -0.75 -20.60
C VAL A 10 -54.82 -1.57 -19.38
N ALA A 11 -55.55 -2.62 -18.99
CA ALA A 11 -55.24 -3.43 -17.80
C ALA A 11 -54.30 -4.64 -18.05
N THR A 12 -53.84 -4.87 -19.28
CA THR A 12 -52.94 -6.01 -19.62
C THR A 12 -51.66 -5.57 -20.31
N GLN A 13 -51.17 -4.37 -20.00
CA GLN A 13 -49.78 -4.01 -20.29
C GLN A 13 -48.88 -4.48 -19.15
N THR A 14 -48.42 -5.73 -19.21
CA THR A 14 -47.27 -6.18 -18.42
C THR A 14 -46.08 -5.29 -18.78
N THR A 15 -45.74 -4.36 -17.89
CA THR A 15 -44.54 -3.54 -18.01
C THR A 15 -43.34 -4.49 -18.08
N PRO A 16 -42.51 -4.48 -19.15
CA PRO A 16 -41.28 -5.25 -19.13
C PRO A 16 -40.43 -4.69 -18.01
N ALA A 17 -40.08 -5.54 -17.04
CA ALA A 17 -39.25 -5.19 -15.90
C ALA A 17 -38.00 -4.45 -16.40
N ARG A 18 -37.94 -3.15 -16.15
CA ARG A 18 -36.79 -2.30 -16.50
C ARG A 18 -35.65 -2.71 -15.57
N ARG A 19 -34.95 -3.78 -15.96
CA ARG A 19 -33.74 -4.26 -15.33
C ARG A 19 -32.75 -3.09 -15.40
N ILE A 20 -32.41 -2.50 -14.26
CA ILE A 20 -31.32 -1.53 -14.19
C ILE A 20 -30.09 -2.26 -14.74
N PRO A 21 -29.50 -1.82 -15.86
CA PRO A 21 -28.30 -2.47 -16.36
C PRO A 21 -27.25 -2.39 -15.26
N THR A 22 -26.77 -3.54 -14.82
CA THR A 22 -25.57 -3.61 -14.00
C THR A 22 -24.48 -2.82 -14.72
N LEU A 23 -23.72 -2.01 -13.97
CA LEU A 23 -22.65 -1.11 -14.43
C LEU A 23 -21.58 -1.75 -15.35
N ASP A 24 -21.66 -3.06 -15.59
CA ASP A 24 -20.86 -3.80 -16.56
C ASP A 24 -21.29 -3.62 -18.03
N VAL A 25 -22.49 -3.12 -18.33
CA VAL A 25 -23.04 -3.04 -19.71
C VAL A 25 -23.20 -1.59 -20.21
N ASP A 26 -22.79 -0.58 -19.44
CA ASP A 26 -22.82 0.81 -19.90
C ASP A 26 -21.63 1.09 -20.83
N LEU A 27 -21.88 1.09 -22.14
CA LEU A 27 -20.89 1.41 -23.19
C LEU A 27 -20.28 2.82 -23.07
N ARG A 28 -20.78 3.64 -22.13
CA ARG A 28 -20.21 4.96 -21.79
C ARG A 28 -19.09 4.90 -20.74
N VAL A 29 -18.91 3.79 -20.03
CA VAL A 29 -17.76 3.58 -19.14
C VAL A 29 -16.66 2.91 -19.95
N ARG A 30 -15.77 3.71 -20.56
CA ARG A 30 -14.56 3.18 -21.18
C ARG A 30 -13.70 2.54 -20.09
N ARG A 31 -13.65 1.21 -20.08
CA ARG A 31 -12.65 0.46 -19.33
C ARG A 31 -11.30 0.81 -19.97
N PHE A 32 -10.35 1.33 -19.19
CA PHE A 32 -9.02 1.68 -19.69
C PHE A 32 -8.47 0.53 -20.54
N HIS A 33 -8.25 0.79 -21.82
CA HIS A 33 -7.73 -0.20 -22.75
C HIS A 33 -6.24 -0.43 -22.48
N ARG A 34 -5.65 -1.49 -23.04
CA ARG A 34 -4.23 -1.78 -22.84
C ARG A 34 -3.33 -0.59 -23.23
N ASP A 35 -3.79 0.23 -24.17
CA ASP A 35 -3.14 1.47 -24.61
C ASP A 35 -3.27 2.63 -23.60
N ASP A 36 -4.36 2.68 -22.83
CA ASP A 36 -4.52 3.66 -21.74
C ASP A 36 -3.59 3.34 -20.56
N THR A 37 -3.29 2.06 -20.31
CA THR A 37 -2.27 1.67 -19.33
C THR A 37 -0.89 2.24 -19.65
N ARG A 38 -0.53 2.36 -20.95
CA ARG A 38 0.73 3.04 -21.35
C ARG A 38 0.66 4.54 -21.09
N ARG A 39 -0.49 5.17 -21.32
CA ARG A 39 -0.70 6.60 -21.02
C ARG A 39 -0.65 6.89 -19.53
N ILE A 40 -1.27 6.05 -18.69
CA ILE A 40 -1.20 6.13 -17.23
C ILE A 40 0.24 5.89 -16.75
N HIS A 41 0.94 4.92 -17.33
CA HIS A 41 2.36 4.70 -17.04
C HIS A 41 3.20 5.92 -17.42
N ASN A 42 2.93 6.56 -18.56
CA ASN A 42 3.61 7.79 -18.98
C ASN A 42 3.25 9.01 -18.11
N LEU A 43 2.00 9.14 -17.65
CA LEU A 43 1.57 10.16 -16.69
C LEU A 43 2.28 10.00 -15.34
N PHE A 44 2.42 8.77 -14.86
CA PHE A 44 3.17 8.46 -13.63
C PHE A 44 4.68 8.71 -13.82
N LEU A 45 5.21 8.42 -15.01
CA LEU A 45 6.58 8.77 -15.39
C LEU A 45 6.77 10.30 -15.52
N GLU A 46 5.76 11.05 -15.94
CA GLU A 46 5.80 12.52 -16.00
C GLU A 46 5.77 13.18 -14.61
N GLU A 47 4.92 12.69 -13.70
CA GLU A 47 4.91 13.14 -12.29
C GLU A 47 6.22 12.80 -11.55
N THR A 48 6.82 11.65 -11.86
CA THR A 48 8.16 11.34 -11.31
C THR A 48 9.25 12.18 -11.97
N ARG A 49 9.15 12.52 -13.27
CA ARG A 49 10.11 13.41 -13.96
C ARG A 49 10.14 14.83 -13.40
N CYS A 50 9.00 15.40 -12.99
CA CYS A 50 8.98 16.73 -12.38
C CYS A 50 9.57 16.77 -10.95
N LEU A 51 9.63 15.64 -10.25
CA LEU A 51 10.31 15.50 -8.95
C LEU A 51 11.79 15.14 -9.09
N VAL A 52 12.16 14.44 -10.16
CA VAL A 52 13.54 14.03 -10.44
C VAL A 52 14.46 15.23 -10.67
N TRP A 53 14.01 16.29 -11.36
CA TRP A 53 14.85 17.47 -11.62
C TRP A 53 15.20 18.29 -10.36
N PRO A 54 14.24 18.67 -9.48
CA PRO A 54 14.55 19.28 -8.19
C PRO A 54 15.45 18.40 -7.30
N MET A 55 15.19 17.09 -7.26
CA MET A 55 15.99 16.15 -6.47
C MET A 55 17.42 15.99 -7.02
N PHE A 56 17.58 15.99 -8.34
CA PHE A 56 18.88 15.99 -9.02
C PHE A 56 19.65 17.30 -8.79
N ALA A 57 18.97 18.45 -8.83
CA ALA A 57 19.58 19.75 -8.53
C ALA A 57 20.10 19.85 -7.08
N GLN A 58 19.35 19.29 -6.12
CA GLN A 58 19.77 19.23 -4.71
C GLN A 58 20.87 18.19 -4.47
N ALA A 59 20.87 17.10 -5.24
CA ALA A 59 21.94 16.10 -5.28
C ALA A 59 23.26 16.64 -5.85
N ILE A 60 23.22 17.60 -6.78
CA ILE A 60 24.42 18.27 -7.31
C ILE A 60 25.03 19.25 -6.30
N ARG A 61 24.20 19.90 -5.46
CA ARG A 61 24.65 20.90 -4.47
C ARG A 61 25.32 20.31 -3.22
N SER A 62 25.21 19.01 -2.98
CA SER A 62 25.57 18.36 -1.72
C SER A 62 26.97 17.72 -1.63
N PRO A 63 27.63 17.23 -2.70
CA PRO A 63 28.93 16.58 -2.58
C PRO A 63 30.10 17.58 -2.74
N PRO A 64 31.09 17.60 -1.83
CA PRO A 64 32.33 18.37 -2.01
C PRO A 64 33.20 17.88 -3.19
N ALA A 65 32.95 16.65 -3.68
CA ALA A 65 33.70 16.04 -4.76
C ALA A 65 33.49 16.71 -6.14
N VAL A 66 32.31 17.30 -6.39
CA VAL A 66 32.04 17.99 -7.67
C VAL A 66 32.90 19.25 -7.79
N ILE A 67 33.06 19.99 -6.69
CA ILE A 67 33.92 21.18 -6.63
C ILE A 67 35.38 20.79 -6.90
N LEU A 68 35.86 19.70 -6.30
CA LEU A 68 37.22 19.20 -6.51
C LEU A 68 37.46 18.81 -7.98
N HIS A 69 36.53 18.11 -8.62
CA HIS A 69 36.66 17.74 -10.04
C HIS A 69 36.60 18.93 -10.99
N LEU A 70 35.81 19.96 -10.68
CA LEU A 70 35.79 21.22 -11.44
C LEU A 70 37.10 21.99 -11.30
N LEU A 71 37.72 21.99 -10.12
CA LEU A 71 39.05 22.57 -9.91
C LEU A 71 40.14 21.83 -10.69
N PHE A 72 40.14 20.49 -10.67
CA PHE A 72 41.07 19.69 -11.48
C PHE A 72 40.87 19.91 -13.00
N MET A 73 39.62 20.08 -13.45
CA MET A 73 39.32 20.41 -14.84
C MET A 73 39.87 21.79 -15.23
N ALA A 74 39.71 22.80 -14.37
CA ALA A 74 40.22 24.15 -14.61
C ALA A 74 41.76 24.19 -14.65
N VAL A 75 42.43 23.53 -13.69
CA VAL A 75 43.90 23.43 -13.66
C VAL A 75 44.43 22.63 -14.85
N GLY A 76 43.79 21.51 -15.20
CA GLY A 76 44.17 20.68 -16.34
C GLY A 76 44.03 21.40 -17.69
N ALA A 77 43.02 22.26 -17.84
CA ALA A 77 42.85 23.10 -19.02
C ALA A 77 43.94 24.19 -19.13
N MET A 78 44.36 24.78 -18.01
CA MET A 78 45.41 25.81 -17.97
C MET A 78 46.82 25.26 -18.28
N LEU A 79 47.07 23.99 -17.97
CA LEU A 79 48.36 23.32 -18.21
C LEU A 79 48.43 22.61 -19.57
N ALA A 80 47.34 22.60 -20.34
CA ALA A 80 47.27 21.91 -21.62
C ALA A 80 48.05 22.65 -22.72
N ARG A 81 48.97 21.95 -23.38
CA ARG A 81 49.78 22.52 -24.49
C ARG A 81 49.06 22.57 -25.84
N SER A 82 47.87 21.96 -25.94
CA SER A 82 47.08 21.90 -27.17
C SER A 82 45.58 21.97 -26.85
N PHE A 83 44.85 22.73 -27.66
CA PHE A 83 43.40 22.92 -27.54
C PHE A 83 42.62 21.60 -27.65
N VAL A 84 43.07 20.68 -28.52
CA VAL A 84 42.43 19.37 -28.72
C VAL A 84 42.52 18.52 -27.46
N ILE A 85 43.69 18.53 -26.80
CA ILE A 85 43.92 17.76 -25.57
C ILE A 85 43.10 18.33 -24.39
N ALA A 86 43.01 19.66 -24.29
CA ALA A 86 42.14 20.32 -23.33
C ALA A 86 40.67 19.92 -23.52
N LEU A 87 40.17 19.92 -24.75
CA LEU A 87 38.78 19.56 -25.06
C LEU A 87 38.46 18.11 -24.67
N PHE A 88 39.34 17.16 -25.00
CA PHE A 88 39.19 15.76 -24.59
C PHE A 88 39.20 15.60 -23.05
N GLY A 89 40.06 16.33 -22.35
CA GLY A 89 40.11 16.33 -20.88
C GLY A 89 38.83 16.87 -20.24
N VAL A 90 38.26 17.95 -20.79
CA VAL A 90 36.98 18.52 -20.33
C VAL A 90 35.82 17.55 -20.57
N ILE A 91 35.77 16.88 -21.73
CA ILE A 91 34.72 15.90 -22.03
C ILE A 91 34.79 14.69 -21.09
N LEU A 92 35.99 14.15 -20.84
CA LEU A 92 36.18 13.01 -19.93
C LEU A 92 35.82 13.35 -18.48
N THR A 93 36.21 14.54 -18.02
CA THR A 93 35.90 15.00 -16.65
C THR A 93 34.40 15.29 -16.49
N ALA A 94 33.75 15.91 -17.48
CA ALA A 94 32.30 16.11 -17.49
C ALA A 94 31.55 14.77 -17.50
N ALA A 95 31.99 13.80 -18.31
CA ALA A 95 31.41 12.45 -18.33
C ALA A 95 31.59 11.72 -16.99
N ALA A 96 32.77 11.85 -16.35
CA ALA A 96 33.02 11.26 -15.04
C ALA A 96 32.17 11.90 -13.94
N ILE A 97 32.01 13.23 -13.95
CA ILE A 97 31.10 13.95 -13.04
C ILE A 97 29.66 13.49 -13.25
N PHE A 98 29.23 13.37 -14.51
CA PHE A 98 27.89 12.88 -14.85
C PHE A 98 27.66 11.45 -14.32
N VAL A 99 28.58 10.51 -14.56
CA VAL A 99 28.46 9.13 -14.06
C VAL A 99 28.49 9.07 -12.53
N TYR A 100 29.35 9.87 -11.88
CA TYR A 100 29.44 9.93 -10.42
C TYR A 100 28.15 10.47 -9.80
N THR A 101 27.67 11.61 -10.27
CA THR A 101 26.42 12.23 -9.79
C THR A 101 25.21 11.37 -10.08
N TYR A 102 25.15 10.74 -11.26
CA TYR A 102 24.09 9.78 -11.60
C TYR A 102 24.12 8.58 -10.66
N ARG A 103 25.28 7.96 -10.43
CA ARG A 103 25.40 6.82 -9.51
C ARG A 103 25.03 7.19 -8.07
N TRP A 104 25.45 8.37 -7.60
CA TRP A 104 25.10 8.88 -6.28
C TRP A 104 23.58 9.13 -6.16
N PHE A 105 22.97 9.75 -7.17
CA PHE A 105 21.53 9.97 -7.24
C PHE A 105 20.74 8.66 -7.24
N TYR A 106 21.18 7.63 -7.97
CA TYR A 106 20.57 6.29 -7.94
C TYR A 106 20.68 5.63 -6.56
N GLN A 107 21.81 5.79 -5.88
CA GLN A 107 21.99 5.29 -4.51
C GLN A 107 21.12 6.07 -3.52
N TYR A 108 20.96 7.38 -3.68
CA TYR A 108 20.07 8.21 -2.89
C TYR A 108 18.59 7.81 -3.11
N LEU A 109 18.14 7.68 -4.36
CA LEU A 109 16.79 7.20 -4.69
C LEU A 109 16.51 5.83 -4.09
N THR A 110 17.43 4.88 -4.28
CA THR A 110 17.23 3.52 -3.75
C THR A 110 17.27 3.45 -2.24
N SER A 111 18.02 4.30 -1.54
CA SER A 111 18.05 4.35 -0.08
C SER A 111 16.84 5.08 0.51
N SER A 112 16.48 6.23 -0.05
CA SER A 112 15.35 7.05 0.39
C SER A 112 14.01 6.33 0.16
N LEU A 113 13.84 5.69 -1.00
CA LEU A 113 12.63 4.92 -1.30
C LEU A 113 12.56 3.54 -0.61
N LYS A 114 13.67 3.03 -0.03
CA LYS A 114 13.67 1.69 0.61
C LYS A 114 12.79 1.64 1.85
N GLY A 115 12.73 2.71 2.62
CA GLY A 115 11.85 2.83 3.79
C GLY A 115 10.38 2.92 3.37
N ASP A 116 10.10 3.77 2.38
CA ASP A 116 8.73 4.00 1.91
C ASP A 116 8.15 2.78 1.18
N LEU A 117 8.91 2.13 0.30
CA LEU A 117 8.49 0.92 -0.41
C LEU A 117 8.23 -0.27 0.52
N ALA A 118 9.00 -0.40 1.62
CA ALA A 118 8.74 -1.42 2.63
C ALA A 118 7.43 -1.16 3.39
N ASN A 119 7.08 0.11 3.60
CA ASN A 119 5.89 0.56 4.32
C ASN A 119 4.60 0.54 3.50
N ILE A 120 4.65 0.64 2.15
CA ILE A 120 3.44 0.58 1.29
C ILE A 120 2.64 -0.71 1.49
N SER A 121 3.31 -1.81 1.88
CA SER A 121 2.68 -3.11 2.10
C SER A 121 2.11 -3.31 3.51
N GLN A 122 2.41 -2.40 4.45
CA GLN A 122 1.96 -2.51 5.83
C GLN A 122 0.73 -1.66 6.07
N LEU A 123 -0.29 -2.28 6.67
CA LEU A 123 -1.48 -1.56 7.08
C LEU A 123 -1.17 -0.79 8.37
N LYS A 124 -1.75 0.40 8.49
CA LYS A 124 -1.80 1.22 9.69
C LYS A 124 -3.18 1.09 10.32
N GLU A 125 -3.26 1.41 11.61
CA GLU A 125 -4.52 1.43 12.35
C GLU A 125 -5.03 2.86 12.45
N PHE A 126 -6.29 3.08 12.07
CA PHE A 126 -6.94 4.38 12.14
C PHE A 126 -8.19 4.31 13.03
N GLU A 127 -8.33 5.29 13.92
CA GLU A 127 -9.60 5.64 14.55
C GLU A 127 -10.30 6.68 13.68
N ILE A 128 -11.49 6.35 13.18
CA ILE A 128 -12.32 7.29 12.44
C ILE A 128 -13.62 7.49 13.18
N ILE A 129 -13.95 8.76 13.42
CA ILE A 129 -15.21 9.21 14.00
C ILE A 129 -15.93 10.04 12.94
N GLY A 130 -17.17 9.68 12.66
CA GLY A 130 -18.02 10.45 11.75
C GLY A 130 -19.47 10.47 12.22
N ARG A 131 -20.25 11.37 11.64
CA ARG A 131 -21.66 11.56 11.95
C ARG A 131 -22.45 11.92 10.68
N ARG A 132 -23.77 11.90 10.79
CA ARG A 132 -24.63 12.52 9.79
C ARG A 132 -24.47 14.04 9.87
N LEU A 133 -24.65 14.76 8.76
CA LEU A 133 -24.72 16.22 8.80
C LEU A 133 -25.89 16.64 9.71
N PRO A 134 -25.68 17.59 10.63
CA PRO A 134 -26.76 18.19 11.41
C PRO A 134 -27.87 18.75 10.51
N SER A 135 -29.12 18.60 10.93
CA SER A 135 -30.28 19.21 10.27
C SER A 135 -31.18 19.88 11.29
N GLU A 136 -32.10 20.75 10.85
CA GLU A 136 -33.05 21.42 11.76
C GLU A 136 -33.85 20.41 12.61
N LYS A 137 -34.19 19.25 12.03
CA LYS A 137 -34.89 18.16 12.73
C LYS A 137 -34.00 17.40 13.71
N ASN A 138 -32.69 17.37 13.48
CA ASN A 138 -31.73 16.67 14.34
C ASN A 138 -30.41 17.44 14.39
N SER A 139 -30.35 18.39 15.32
CA SER A 139 -29.20 19.30 15.50
C SER A 139 -27.95 18.57 16.01
N SER A 140 -28.12 17.50 16.80
CA SER A 140 -27.03 16.74 17.42
C SER A 140 -27.06 15.25 17.03
N PRO A 141 -26.73 14.91 15.77
CA PRO A 141 -26.74 13.53 15.32
C PRO A 141 -25.66 12.70 16.05
N PRO A 142 -25.91 11.39 16.29
CA PRO A 142 -24.98 10.53 17.00
C PRO A 142 -23.66 10.37 16.24
N LEU A 143 -22.56 10.31 17.00
CA LEU A 143 -21.22 10.03 16.47
C LEU A 143 -20.97 8.52 16.44
N TYR A 144 -20.41 8.04 15.33
CA TYR A 144 -20.00 6.65 15.15
C TYR A 144 -18.49 6.56 15.07
N LYS A 145 -17.92 5.66 15.86
CA LYS A 145 -16.48 5.43 15.94
C LYS A 145 -16.14 4.04 15.42
N MET A 146 -15.11 3.94 14.59
CA MET A 146 -14.64 2.67 14.06
C MET A 146 -13.12 2.62 13.98
N ARG A 147 -12.57 1.43 14.24
CA ARG A 147 -11.15 1.11 14.01
C ARG A 147 -11.02 0.53 12.60
N ILE A 148 -10.16 1.10 11.77
CA ILE A 148 -9.97 0.70 10.37
C ILE A 148 -8.50 0.43 10.10
N PHE A 149 -8.23 -0.62 9.34
CA PHE A 149 -6.88 -0.94 8.86
C PHE A 149 -6.73 -0.55 7.39
N ALA A 150 -5.80 0.35 7.10
CA ALA A 150 -5.58 0.93 5.77
C ALA A 150 -4.11 1.39 5.61
N PRO A 151 -3.59 1.51 4.38
CA PRO A 151 -2.24 2.03 4.16
C PRO A 151 -2.14 3.54 4.47
N ASP A 152 -3.20 4.29 4.21
CA ASP A 152 -3.28 5.75 4.36
C ASP A 152 -4.66 6.18 4.92
N ASP A 153 -4.78 7.46 5.24
CA ASP A 153 -6.00 8.05 5.82
C ASP A 153 -7.14 8.17 4.78
N VAL A 154 -6.81 8.33 3.49
CA VAL A 154 -7.79 8.44 2.40
C VAL A 154 -8.54 7.13 2.21
N VAL A 155 -7.82 6.01 2.13
CA VAL A 155 -8.34 4.66 2.07
C VAL A 155 -9.07 4.31 3.37
N ALA A 156 -8.57 4.77 4.52
CA ALA A 156 -9.27 4.60 5.79
C ALA A 156 -10.66 5.27 5.77
N LYS A 157 -10.74 6.54 5.36
CA LYS A 157 -12.01 7.29 5.19
C LYS A 157 -12.94 6.60 4.19
N SER A 158 -12.40 6.09 3.08
CA SER A 158 -13.18 5.34 2.09
C SER A 158 -13.82 4.08 2.68
N LYS A 159 -13.02 3.26 3.39
CA LYS A 159 -13.51 2.08 4.12
C LYS A 159 -14.53 2.45 5.20
N TYR A 160 -14.35 3.58 5.89
CA TYR A 160 -15.29 4.06 6.90
C TYR A 160 -16.70 4.21 6.30
N TRP A 161 -16.79 4.94 5.19
CA TRP A 161 -18.06 5.15 4.51
C TRP A 161 -18.68 3.86 3.97
N TYR A 162 -17.88 2.91 3.51
CA TYR A 162 -18.36 1.59 3.09
C TYR A 162 -19.13 0.88 4.22
N PHE A 163 -18.56 0.80 5.42
CA PHE A 163 -19.22 0.12 6.54
C PHE A 163 -20.39 0.92 7.09
N VAL A 164 -20.25 2.24 7.24
CA VAL A 164 -21.31 3.11 7.76
C VAL A 164 -22.54 3.13 6.84
N ALA A 165 -22.34 3.12 5.53
CA ALA A 165 -23.45 3.00 4.57
C ALA A 165 -24.20 1.68 4.73
N LYS A 166 -23.51 0.57 5.04
CA LYS A 166 -24.14 -0.73 5.26
C LYS A 166 -24.85 -0.82 6.61
N LEU A 167 -24.22 -0.33 7.68
CA LEU A 167 -24.69 -0.49 9.06
C LEU A 167 -25.71 0.57 9.48
N LYS A 168 -25.51 1.83 9.08
CA LYS A 168 -26.31 2.98 9.53
C LYS A 168 -27.03 3.71 8.39
N LYS A 169 -26.88 3.25 7.14
CA LYS A 169 -27.51 3.84 5.94
C LYS A 169 -27.15 5.32 5.73
N ILE A 170 -26.00 5.76 6.22
CA ILE A 170 -25.48 7.12 6.00
C ILE A 170 -24.50 7.09 4.82
N LYS A 171 -24.74 7.94 3.82
CA LYS A 171 -23.85 8.11 2.66
C LYS A 171 -22.85 9.25 2.94
N LYS A 172 -21.69 9.21 2.28
CA LYS A 172 -20.66 10.27 2.34
C LYS A 172 -21.23 11.67 2.03
N SER A 173 -22.22 11.79 1.15
CA SER A 173 -22.83 13.08 0.80
C SER A 173 -23.69 13.69 1.91
N HIS A 174 -24.18 12.88 2.85
CA HIS A 174 -25.07 13.30 3.93
C HIS A 174 -24.39 13.19 5.31
N GLY A 175 -23.08 13.02 5.33
CA GLY A 175 -22.33 12.84 6.56
C GLY A 175 -20.95 13.44 6.46
N GLU A 176 -20.36 13.68 7.61
CA GLU A 176 -19.02 14.24 7.72
C GLU A 176 -18.15 13.36 8.62
N VAL A 177 -16.84 13.34 8.31
CA VAL A 177 -15.84 12.75 9.19
C VAL A 177 -15.39 13.84 10.14
N VAL A 178 -15.64 13.65 11.44
CA VAL A 178 -15.29 14.60 12.49
C VAL A 178 -13.80 14.48 12.84
N SER A 179 -13.30 13.24 12.91
CA SER A 179 -11.90 12.98 13.23
C SER A 179 -11.40 11.73 12.53
N CYS A 180 -10.14 11.77 12.08
CA CYS A 180 -9.39 10.64 11.56
C CYS A 180 -8.00 10.67 12.18
N ARG A 181 -7.70 9.70 13.04
CA ARG A 181 -6.44 9.65 13.79
C ARG A 181 -5.77 8.31 13.60
N GLU A 182 -4.46 8.30 13.34
CA GLU A 182 -3.66 7.08 13.38
C GLU A 182 -3.47 6.62 14.84
N ILE A 183 -3.77 5.35 15.12
CA ILE A 183 -3.55 4.71 16.42
C ILE A 183 -2.20 4.00 16.37
N PHE A 184 -1.33 4.37 17.30
CA PHE A 184 -0.07 3.68 17.54
C PHE A 184 -0.21 2.67 18.68
N GLU A 185 0.57 1.59 18.57
CA GLU A 185 0.61 0.54 19.57
C GLU A 185 1.23 1.03 20.88
N LYS A 186 0.58 0.74 22.03
CA LYS A 186 1.05 1.23 23.35
C LYS A 186 2.41 0.65 23.75
N LYS A 187 2.66 -0.61 23.40
CA LYS A 187 3.89 -1.34 23.73
C LYS A 187 4.38 -2.10 22.49
N PRO A 188 5.07 -1.42 21.55
CA PRO A 188 5.48 -2.00 20.28
C PRO A 188 6.66 -2.97 20.40
N LEU A 189 7.43 -2.92 21.49
CA LEU A 189 8.57 -3.82 21.69
C LEU A 189 8.19 -5.16 22.34
N ARG A 190 6.94 -5.30 22.78
CA ARG A 190 6.47 -6.52 23.48
C ARG A 190 5.68 -7.40 22.53
N ILE A 191 6.14 -8.63 22.36
CA ILE A 191 5.43 -9.66 21.58
C ILE A 191 4.09 -9.99 22.24
N LYS A 192 3.03 -10.05 21.43
CA LYS A 192 1.66 -10.39 21.83
C LYS A 192 1.09 -11.45 20.90
N ASN A 193 0.06 -12.13 21.37
CA ASN A 193 -0.81 -12.94 20.52
C ASN A 193 -2.05 -12.12 20.19
N PHE A 194 -2.44 -12.10 18.92
CA PHE A 194 -3.62 -11.41 18.44
C PHE A 194 -4.62 -12.41 17.87
N GLY A 195 -5.88 -12.27 18.26
CA GLY A 195 -7.00 -12.92 17.59
C GLY A 195 -7.63 -11.97 16.59
N VAL A 196 -7.81 -12.45 15.36
CA VAL A 196 -8.46 -11.73 14.28
C VAL A 196 -9.72 -12.48 13.90
N TRP A 197 -10.87 -11.83 14.12
CA TRP A 197 -12.16 -12.29 13.62
C TRP A 197 -12.40 -11.58 12.30
N LEU A 198 -12.54 -12.36 11.23
CA LEU A 198 -12.75 -11.83 9.91
C LEU A 198 -13.92 -12.52 9.23
N ARG A 199 -14.58 -11.79 8.34
CA ARG A 199 -15.43 -12.35 7.30
C ARG A 199 -14.69 -12.21 5.98
N TYR A 200 -14.79 -13.22 5.12
CA TYR A 200 -14.29 -13.11 3.77
C TYR A 200 -15.26 -13.70 2.75
N ASP A 201 -15.22 -13.16 1.55
CA ASP A 201 -16.00 -13.65 0.43
C ASP A 201 -15.12 -14.59 -0.41
N SER A 202 -15.54 -15.86 -0.49
CA SER A 202 -14.97 -16.86 -1.40
C SER A 202 -15.66 -16.75 -2.77
N ARG A 203 -15.28 -17.63 -3.71
CA ARG A 203 -15.96 -17.72 -5.01
C ARG A 203 -17.39 -18.26 -4.90
N SER A 204 -17.67 -19.04 -3.84
CA SER A 204 -18.93 -19.74 -3.65
C SER A 204 -19.85 -19.04 -2.64
N GLY A 205 -19.31 -18.25 -1.72
CA GLY A 205 -20.10 -17.60 -0.69
C GLY A 205 -19.27 -16.87 0.36
N THR A 206 -19.95 -16.35 1.39
CA THR A 206 -19.33 -15.56 2.45
C THR A 206 -19.08 -16.43 3.69
N HIS A 207 -17.87 -16.41 4.23
CA HIS A 207 -17.49 -17.25 5.36
C HIS A 207 -16.86 -16.42 6.49
N ASN A 208 -17.19 -16.78 7.73
CA ASN A 208 -16.55 -16.20 8.91
C ASN A 208 -15.36 -17.08 9.32
N MET A 209 -14.26 -16.45 9.71
CA MET A 209 -13.07 -17.11 10.21
C MET A 209 -12.56 -16.43 11.47
N TYR A 210 -11.88 -17.24 12.27
CA TYR A 210 -11.06 -16.78 13.38
C TYR A 210 -9.62 -17.24 13.14
N ARG A 211 -8.67 -16.32 13.21
CA ARG A 211 -7.23 -16.60 13.05
C ARG A 211 -6.43 -15.98 14.17
N GLU A 212 -5.26 -16.55 14.44
CA GLU A 212 -4.36 -16.07 15.47
C GLU A 212 -3.01 -15.75 14.85
N TYR A 213 -2.41 -14.63 15.27
CA TYR A 213 -1.10 -14.17 14.82
C TYR A 213 -0.26 -13.76 16.03
N ARG A 214 1.05 -14.05 16.00
CA ARG A 214 2.01 -13.60 17.01
C ARG A 214 2.83 -12.47 16.42
N ASP A 215 2.68 -11.27 16.95
CA ASP A 215 3.34 -10.09 16.41
C ASP A 215 3.57 -9.02 17.49
N LEU A 216 4.25 -7.94 17.14
CA LEU A 216 4.54 -6.78 17.98
C LEU A 216 3.38 -5.78 18.01
N THR A 217 2.69 -5.57 16.88
CA THR A 217 1.63 -4.57 16.73
C THR A 217 0.35 -5.18 16.13
N VAL A 218 -0.80 -4.59 16.45
CA VAL A 218 -2.09 -4.95 15.85
C VAL A 218 -2.04 -4.83 14.32
N ALA A 219 -1.49 -3.73 13.82
CA ALA A 219 -1.46 -3.42 12.39
C ALA A 219 -0.61 -4.43 11.59
N SER A 220 0.52 -4.89 12.17
CA SER A 220 1.36 -5.94 11.58
C SER A 220 0.66 -7.31 11.62
N ALA A 221 -0.04 -7.64 12.70
CA ALA A 221 -0.83 -8.86 12.80
C ALA A 221 -1.95 -8.91 11.74
N VAL A 222 -2.65 -7.79 11.51
CA VAL A 222 -3.66 -7.67 10.45
C VAL A 222 -3.01 -7.74 9.07
N THR A 223 -1.86 -7.11 8.87
CA THR A 223 -1.09 -7.22 7.61
C THR A 223 -0.74 -8.67 7.29
N SER A 224 -0.26 -9.42 8.29
CA SER A 224 -0.01 -10.86 8.20
C SER A 224 -1.29 -11.64 7.89
N CYS A 225 -2.43 -11.23 8.46
CA CYS A 225 -3.74 -11.80 8.12
C CYS A 225 -4.11 -11.64 6.65
N TYR A 226 -3.93 -10.44 6.09
CA TYR A 226 -4.19 -10.21 4.67
C TYR A 226 -3.28 -11.06 3.78
N ARG A 227 -1.99 -11.17 4.11
CA ARG A 227 -1.02 -12.01 3.37
C ARG A 227 -1.37 -13.49 3.43
N ASP A 228 -1.75 -13.98 4.61
CA ASP A 228 -2.15 -15.37 4.85
C ASP A 228 -3.45 -15.72 4.09
N MET A 229 -4.44 -14.83 4.11
CA MET A 229 -5.68 -15.02 3.36
C MET A 229 -5.44 -14.99 1.84
N ALA A 230 -4.53 -14.15 1.35
CA ALA A 230 -4.12 -14.17 -0.05
C ALA A 230 -3.40 -15.47 -0.42
N ALA A 231 -2.49 -15.96 0.42
CA ALA A 231 -1.70 -17.16 0.14
C ALA A 231 -2.54 -18.45 0.20
N ARG A 232 -3.31 -18.63 1.29
CA ARG A 232 -4.05 -19.88 1.54
C ARG A 232 -5.40 -19.95 0.83
N HIS A 233 -6.08 -18.81 0.70
CA HIS A 233 -7.46 -18.75 0.18
C HIS A 233 -7.60 -17.96 -1.11
N ARG A 234 -6.50 -17.40 -1.64
CA ARG A 234 -6.51 -16.49 -2.81
C ARG A 234 -7.48 -15.32 -2.63
N ALA A 235 -7.74 -14.94 -1.39
CA ALA A 235 -8.65 -13.87 -1.06
C ALA A 235 -7.99 -12.52 -1.34
N ARG A 236 -8.71 -11.64 -2.04
CA ARG A 236 -8.26 -10.27 -2.31
C ARG A 236 -8.54 -9.40 -1.09
N GLY A 237 -7.77 -8.33 -0.92
CA GLY A 237 -7.98 -7.39 0.19
C GLY A 237 -9.37 -6.77 0.23
N SER A 238 -9.99 -6.57 -0.94
CA SER A 238 -11.38 -6.08 -1.08
C SER A 238 -12.43 -7.06 -0.55
N SER A 239 -12.13 -8.36 -0.55
CA SER A 239 -13.04 -9.44 -0.16
C SER A 239 -12.95 -9.78 1.33
N ILE A 240 -12.04 -9.14 2.07
CA ILE A 240 -11.78 -9.41 3.49
C ILE A 240 -12.29 -8.26 4.33
N GLN A 241 -13.13 -8.57 5.32
CA GLN A 241 -13.65 -7.64 6.31
C GLN A 241 -13.17 -8.08 7.70
N ILE A 242 -12.38 -7.24 8.34
CA ILE A 242 -11.96 -7.47 9.73
C ILE A 242 -13.09 -7.01 10.64
N MET A 243 -13.64 -7.93 11.42
CA MET A 243 -14.74 -7.64 12.34
C MET A 243 -14.21 -7.15 13.69
N LYS A 244 -13.17 -7.82 14.19
CA LYS A 244 -12.58 -7.54 15.50
C LYS A 244 -11.12 -7.99 15.55
N VAL A 245 -10.31 -7.27 16.30
CA VAL A 245 -8.94 -7.67 16.63
C VAL A 245 -8.67 -7.39 18.10
N ASP A 246 -8.30 -8.43 18.84
CA ASP A 246 -7.98 -8.35 20.27
C ASP A 246 -6.63 -9.02 20.57
N VAL A 247 -5.98 -8.53 21.63
CA VAL A 247 -4.84 -9.22 22.23
C VAL A 247 -5.36 -10.38 23.08
N ILE A 248 -4.80 -11.57 22.87
CA ILE A 248 -5.23 -12.81 23.53
C ILE A 248 -4.13 -13.28 24.49
N PRO A 249 -4.48 -13.62 25.74
CA PRO A 249 -3.53 -14.22 26.66
C PRO A 249 -3.13 -15.63 26.20
N ALA A 250 -1.89 -16.03 26.49
CA ALA A 250 -1.31 -17.29 25.98
C ALA A 250 -2.16 -18.54 26.28
N SER A 251 -2.87 -18.57 27.42
CA SER A 251 -3.77 -19.68 27.81
C SER A 251 -5.02 -19.81 26.94
N LYS A 252 -5.51 -18.71 26.36
CA LYS A 252 -6.72 -18.68 25.53
C LYS A 252 -6.44 -18.87 24.04
N CYS A 253 -5.17 -18.95 23.63
CA CYS A 253 -4.83 -19.25 22.23
C CYS A 253 -5.28 -20.66 21.87
N ARG A 254 -5.95 -20.81 20.72
CA ARG A 254 -6.54 -22.08 20.26
C ARG A 254 -5.69 -22.75 19.19
N ARG A 255 -4.90 -22.01 18.42
CA ARG A 255 -4.19 -22.54 17.25
C ARG A 255 -2.89 -23.27 17.65
N PRO A 256 -2.64 -24.52 17.20
CA PRO A 256 -1.45 -25.28 17.57
C PRO A 256 -0.13 -24.57 17.23
N HIS A 257 -0.06 -23.95 16.05
CA HIS A 257 1.13 -23.20 15.60
C HIS A 257 1.46 -21.97 16.46
N MET A 258 0.48 -21.45 17.22
CA MET A 258 0.69 -20.39 18.20
C MET A 258 1.15 -20.98 19.54
N LYS A 259 0.48 -22.04 20.00
CA LYS A 259 0.77 -22.71 21.28
C LYS A 259 2.21 -23.18 21.40
N GLN A 260 2.79 -23.70 20.32
CA GLN A 260 4.19 -24.17 20.31
C GLN A 260 5.20 -23.06 20.66
N LEU A 261 4.86 -21.78 20.46
CA LEU A 261 5.75 -20.64 20.68
C LEU A 261 5.68 -20.07 22.11
N HIS A 262 4.92 -20.67 23.01
CA HIS A 262 4.71 -20.16 24.37
C HIS A 262 5.72 -20.67 25.41
N ASN A 263 6.58 -21.63 25.04
CA ASN A 263 7.57 -22.19 25.96
C ASN A 263 8.70 -21.17 26.24
N SER A 264 8.98 -20.89 27.51
CA SER A 264 10.06 -20.00 27.94
C SER A 264 11.46 -20.55 27.64
N LYS A 265 11.61 -21.88 27.58
CA LYS A 265 12.87 -22.57 27.28
C LYS A 265 13.02 -22.89 25.79
N ILE A 266 12.21 -22.29 24.91
CA ILE A 266 12.24 -22.58 23.49
C ILE A 266 13.59 -22.20 22.87
N LYS A 267 14.16 -23.11 22.07
CA LYS A 267 15.40 -22.92 21.33
C LYS A 267 15.17 -23.41 19.91
N PHE A 268 15.71 -22.68 18.94
CA PHE A 268 15.60 -23.03 17.53
C PHE A 268 17.00 -23.24 16.96
N PRO A 269 17.37 -24.47 16.56
CA PRO A 269 18.54 -24.65 15.71
C PRO A 269 18.25 -24.03 14.34
N LEU A 270 19.29 -23.52 13.68
CA LEU A 270 19.22 -23.03 12.30
C LEU A 270 19.94 -24.04 11.39
N PRO A 271 19.28 -25.15 11.01
CA PRO A 271 19.95 -26.28 10.35
C PRO A 271 20.47 -25.95 8.95
N HIS A 272 19.86 -24.98 8.26
CA HIS A 272 20.22 -24.61 6.91
C HIS A 272 20.16 -23.08 6.75
N ARG A 273 21.33 -22.43 6.73
CA ARG A 273 21.46 -20.98 6.57
C ARG A 273 21.87 -20.65 5.14
N ILE A 274 20.92 -20.14 4.35
CA ILE A 274 21.20 -19.64 3.01
C ILE A 274 21.80 -18.23 3.13
N ILE A 275 23.02 -18.04 2.63
CA ILE A 275 23.58 -16.70 2.53
C ILE A 275 23.33 -16.10 1.14
N LYS A 276 22.46 -15.09 1.10
CA LYS A 276 21.97 -14.51 -0.16
C LYS A 276 22.98 -13.60 -0.88
N SER A 277 24.03 -13.12 -0.22
CA SER A 277 24.92 -12.08 -0.78
C SER A 277 26.42 -12.27 -0.48
N HIS A 278 26.91 -13.49 -0.32
CA HIS A 278 28.32 -13.68 0.02
C HIS A 278 29.30 -13.40 -1.11
N TYR A 279 28.86 -13.42 -2.37
CA TYR A 279 29.77 -13.35 -3.49
C TYR A 279 29.57 -12.05 -4.27
N LYS A 280 30.58 -11.16 -4.21
CA LYS A 280 30.66 -10.00 -5.10
C LYS A 280 30.67 -10.40 -6.58
N SER A 281 31.10 -11.62 -6.88
CA SER A 281 31.21 -12.20 -8.22
C SER A 281 30.24 -13.37 -8.42
N LYS A 282 29.87 -13.62 -9.68
CA LYS A 282 29.08 -14.80 -10.07
C LYS A 282 29.84 -16.11 -9.85
N PHE A 283 31.18 -16.07 -9.94
CA PHE A 283 32.06 -17.21 -9.79
C PHE A 283 33.01 -17.01 -8.61
N VAL A 284 33.15 -18.05 -7.80
CA VAL A 284 34.00 -18.05 -6.60
C VAL A 284 34.66 -19.41 -6.43
N ALA A 285 35.89 -19.42 -5.92
CA ALA A 285 36.69 -20.63 -5.79
C ALA A 285 36.21 -21.57 -4.66
N LYS A 286 35.55 -21.04 -3.63
CA LYS A 286 35.05 -21.81 -2.48
C LYS A 286 33.54 -22.00 -2.59
N ARG A 287 33.08 -23.24 -2.40
CA ARG A 287 31.65 -23.57 -2.33
C ARG A 287 31.02 -22.95 -1.07
N PRO A 288 29.75 -22.50 -1.13
CA PRO A 288 29.04 -22.01 0.05
C PRO A 288 28.81 -23.13 1.05
N ASN A 289 28.90 -22.80 2.34
CA ASN A 289 28.49 -23.67 3.44
C ASN A 289 27.21 -23.12 4.09
N THR A 290 26.32 -24.01 4.50
CA THR A 290 25.01 -23.69 5.09
C THR A 290 24.90 -24.08 6.57
N PHE A 291 25.92 -24.75 7.12
CA PHE A 291 26.02 -25.19 8.51
C PHE A 291 27.19 -24.48 9.21
N TYR A 292 26.93 -23.91 10.40
CA TYR A 292 27.88 -23.18 11.25
C TYR A 292 27.64 -23.49 12.71
#